data_AF-A0A6B2GA49-F1
#
_entry.id   AF-A0A6B2GA49-F1
#
_cell.length_a   1.000
_cell.length_b   1.000
_cell.length_c   1.000
_cell.angle_alpha   90.00
_cell.angle_beta   90.00
_cell.angle_gamma   90.00
#
_symmetry.space_group_name_H-M   'P 1'
#
loop_
_entity.id
_entity.type
_entity.pdbx_description
1 polymer ?
#
loop_
_entity_poly.entity_id
_entity_poly.type
_entity_poly.pdbx_seq_one_letter_code
_entity_poly.pdbx_strand_id
1 'polypeptide(L)'
;FFFNISSILLLLKRMSATKISPYVSLFTRIGLKHEKATETAKNPSICKRLEYIIEKAETEILKSEVDPERGILLYLLSSYSLNDHQLSRVLGMICERKITSGAQIKAATEYFKRNIQKDIDTSSLEYACGIGVTYDD
;
A
#
# COMPACT_ATOMS: atom_id res chain seq x y z
N PHE A 1 -36.41 23.96 33.39
CA PHE A 1 -35.38 23.66 32.37
C PHE A 1 -35.54 22.20 31.95
N PHE A 2 -36.38 21.91 30.95
CA PHE A 2 -36.49 20.55 30.39
C PHE A 2 -35.60 20.46 29.17
N PHE A 3 -34.46 19.78 29.30
CA PHE A 3 -33.67 19.36 28.15
C PHE A 3 -34.50 18.31 27.40
N ASN A 4 -34.91 18.64 26.18
CA ASN A 4 -35.73 17.77 25.34
C ASN A 4 -34.93 16.49 25.02
N ILE A 5 -35.51 15.32 25.31
CA ILE A 5 -34.89 14.02 25.03
C ILE A 5 -34.52 13.88 23.55
N SER A 6 -35.27 14.51 22.62
CA SER A 6 -34.91 14.57 21.20
C SER A 6 -33.65 15.37 20.93
N SER A 7 -33.36 16.44 21.69
CA SER A 7 -32.10 17.18 21.57
C SER A 7 -30.91 16.38 22.09
N ILE A 8 -31.10 15.61 23.17
CA ILE A 8 -30.09 14.67 23.69
C ILE A 8 -29.89 13.50 22.71
N LEU A 9 -30.96 12.96 22.12
CA LEU A 9 -30.88 11.90 21.12
C LEU A 9 -30.22 12.39 19.82
N LEU A 10 -30.46 13.64 19.42
CA LEU A 10 -29.82 14.28 18.26
C LEU A 10 -28.33 14.56 18.55
N LEU A 11 -27.98 14.93 19.78
CA LEU A 11 -26.59 15.05 20.24
C LEU A 11 -25.91 13.68 20.29
N LEU A 12 -26.55 12.64 20.84
CA LEU A 12 -26.03 11.27 20.86
C LEU A 12 -25.90 10.67 19.47
N LYS A 13 -26.80 10.98 18.53
CA LYS A 13 -26.72 10.59 17.11
C LYS A 13 -25.67 11.39 16.33
N ARG A 14 -25.32 12.61 16.80
CA ARG A 14 -24.15 13.38 16.33
C ARG A 14 -22.84 12.88 16.98
N MET A 15 -22.92 12.31 18.19
CA MET A 15 -21.80 11.75 18.97
C MET A 15 -21.55 10.27 18.68
N SER A 16 -22.45 9.58 17.95
CA SER A 16 -22.16 8.26 17.39
C SER A 16 -21.17 8.45 16.24
N ALA A 17 -19.89 8.51 16.62
CA ALA A 17 -18.71 8.33 15.80
C ALA A 17 -18.76 8.98 14.42
N THR A 18 -17.95 10.00 14.19
CA THR A 18 -17.34 10.18 12.87
C THR A 18 -16.93 8.81 12.36
N LYS A 19 -17.70 8.25 11.42
CA LYS A 19 -17.43 6.96 10.79
C LYS A 19 -16.16 7.17 9.99
N ILE A 20 -15.02 7.01 10.65
CA ILE A 20 -13.72 6.99 10.01
C ILE A 20 -13.82 5.83 9.02
N SER A 21 -13.66 6.15 7.73
CA SER A 21 -13.71 5.14 6.68
C SER A 21 -12.76 4.00 7.04
N PRO A 22 -13.14 2.72 6.90
CA PRO A 22 -12.27 1.59 7.23
C PRO A 22 -10.93 1.69 6.50
N TYR A 23 -10.92 2.29 5.30
CA TYR A 23 -9.71 2.59 4.54
C TYR A 23 -8.79 3.59 5.23
N VAL A 24 -9.30 4.60 5.93
CA VAL A 24 -8.45 5.57 6.65
C VAL A 24 -7.69 4.89 7.78
N SER A 25 -8.37 4.02 8.53
CA SER A 25 -7.72 3.22 9.59
C SER A 25 -6.68 2.27 9.00
N LEU A 26 -7.02 1.56 7.92
CA LEU A 26 -6.10 0.64 7.21
C LEU A 26 -4.85 1.38 6.70
N PHE A 27 -5.04 2.51 6.02
CA PHE A 27 -3.95 3.30 5.43
C PHE A 27 -3.08 3.96 6.48
N THR A 28 -3.65 4.38 7.60
CA THR A 28 -2.87 4.94 8.71
C THR A 28 -2.03 3.85 9.39
N ARG A 29 -2.56 2.63 9.56
CA ARG A 29 -1.85 1.47 10.11
C ARG A 29 -0.59 1.13 9.30
N ILE A 30 -0.68 1.17 7.97
CA ILE A 30 0.44 0.90 7.07
C ILE A 30 1.36 2.13 6.86
N GLY A 31 1.24 3.18 7.68
CA GLY A 31 2.20 4.29 7.72
C GLY A 31 1.82 5.56 6.97
N LEU A 32 0.63 5.66 6.36
CA LEU A 32 0.19 6.95 5.79
C LEU A 32 -0.21 7.92 6.91
N LYS A 33 0.16 9.20 6.76
CA LYS A 33 -0.35 10.27 7.62
C LYS A 33 -1.86 10.37 7.48
N HIS A 34 -2.56 10.67 8.57
CA HIS A 34 -4.03 10.73 8.62
C HIS A 34 -4.66 11.59 7.49
N GLU A 35 -4.09 12.76 7.20
CA GLU A 35 -4.54 13.63 6.11
C GLU A 35 -4.44 12.93 4.74
N LYS A 36 -3.30 12.29 4.46
CA LYS A 36 -3.08 11.55 3.21
C LYS A 36 -3.97 10.30 3.11
N ALA A 37 -4.18 9.60 4.22
CA ALA A 37 -5.09 8.47 4.30
C ALA A 37 -6.53 8.90 4.01
N THR A 38 -6.97 10.02 4.59
CA THR A 38 -8.30 10.61 4.37
C THR A 38 -8.50 11.02 2.91
N GLU A 39 -7.50 11.68 2.31
CA GLU A 39 -7.57 12.05 0.89
C GLU A 39 -7.61 10.82 -0.02
N THR A 40 -6.75 9.83 0.24
CA THR A 40 -6.70 8.58 -0.52
C THR A 40 -8.03 7.82 -0.42
N ALA A 41 -8.65 7.82 0.76
CA ALA A 41 -9.93 7.17 1.02
C ALA A 41 -11.11 7.72 0.20
N LYS A 42 -10.95 8.89 -0.45
CA LYS A 42 -11.94 9.45 -1.37
C LYS A 42 -11.92 8.80 -2.76
N ASN A 43 -10.88 8.03 -3.10
CA ASN A 43 -10.74 7.37 -4.40
C ASN A 43 -10.98 5.85 -4.29
N PRO A 44 -12.19 5.35 -4.63
CA PRO A 44 -12.54 3.95 -4.43
C PRO A 44 -11.65 2.97 -5.21
N SER A 45 -11.13 3.39 -6.37
CA SER A 45 -10.27 2.55 -7.21
C SER A 45 -8.90 2.33 -6.56
N ILE A 46 -8.30 3.40 -6.02
CA ILE A 46 -7.05 3.31 -5.26
C ILE A 46 -7.29 2.50 -3.99
N CYS A 47 -8.42 2.72 -3.31
CA CYS A 47 -8.73 2.01 -2.08
C CYS A 47 -8.75 0.49 -2.27
N LYS A 48 -9.53 0.00 -3.23
CA LYS A 48 -9.63 -1.42 -3.54
C LYS A 48 -8.29 -2.01 -3.97
N ARG A 49 -7.53 -1.27 -4.78
CA ARG A 49 -6.22 -1.72 -5.26
C ARG A 49 -5.21 -1.83 -4.12
N LEU A 50 -5.15 -0.83 -3.25
CA LEU A 50 -4.23 -0.83 -2.12
C LEU A 50 -4.61 -1.88 -1.07
N GLU A 51 -5.90 -2.01 -0.75
CA GLU A 51 -6.42 -3.07 0.12
C GLU A 51 -6.00 -4.45 -0.40
N TYR A 52 -6.25 -4.74 -1.69
CA TYR A 52 -5.82 -6.00 -2.32
C TYR A 52 -4.32 -6.25 -2.20
N ILE A 53 -3.48 -5.22 -2.41
CA ILE A 53 -2.02 -5.35 -2.30
C ILE A 53 -1.60 -5.64 -0.85
N ILE A 54 -2.22 -4.99 0.14
CA ILE A 54 -1.95 -5.21 1.56
C ILE A 54 -2.36 -6.63 1.95
N GLU A 55 -3.59 -7.04 1.63
CA GLU A 55 -4.09 -8.38 1.93
C GLU A 55 -3.20 -9.46 1.33
N LYS A 56 -2.79 -9.29 0.07
CA LYS A 56 -1.87 -10.22 -0.60
C LYS A 56 -0.52 -10.30 0.12
N ALA A 57 0.03 -9.17 0.55
CA ALA A 57 1.30 -9.14 1.29
C ALA A 57 1.18 -9.84 2.64
N GLU A 58 0.14 -9.53 3.42
CA GLU A 58 -0.07 -10.04 4.77
C GLU A 58 -0.39 -11.55 4.76
N THR A 59 -1.20 -12.02 3.80
CA THR A 59 -1.70 -13.40 3.78
C THR A 59 -0.80 -14.39 3.04
N GLU A 60 -0.27 -14.00 1.87
CA GLU A 60 0.45 -14.94 1.00
C GLU A 60 1.97 -14.93 1.24
N ILE A 61 2.53 -13.79 1.65
CA ILE A 61 3.99 -13.60 1.68
C ILE A 61 4.51 -13.49 3.11
N LEU A 62 4.09 -12.46 3.85
CA LEU A 62 4.60 -12.18 5.20
C LEU A 62 4.01 -13.13 6.25
N LYS A 63 2.75 -13.53 6.09
CA LYS A 63 1.96 -14.23 7.13
C LYS A 63 1.90 -13.43 8.44
N SER A 64 1.97 -12.11 8.33
CA SER A 64 1.94 -11.15 9.43
C SER A 64 1.47 -9.79 8.90
N GLU A 65 1.15 -8.87 9.81
CA GLU A 65 0.83 -7.50 9.44
C GLU A 65 2.01 -6.78 8.75
N VAL A 66 1.68 -5.89 7.82
CA VAL A 66 2.65 -5.03 7.13
C VAL A 66 3.09 -3.89 8.05
N ASP A 67 4.40 -3.72 8.21
CA ASP A 67 4.96 -2.58 8.95
C ASP A 67 4.88 -1.26 8.15
N PRO A 68 4.95 -0.09 8.82
CA PRO A 68 4.79 1.21 8.16
C PRO A 68 5.76 1.50 7.01
N GLU A 69 7.00 1.00 7.07
CA GLU A 69 8.01 1.24 6.04
C GLU A 69 7.65 0.52 4.74
N ARG A 70 7.32 -0.78 4.85
CA ARG A 70 6.79 -1.56 3.72
C ARG A 70 5.46 -0.99 3.23
N GLY A 71 4.59 -0.57 4.15
CA GLY A 71 3.28 -0.03 3.84
C GLY A 71 3.31 1.21 2.95
N ILE A 72 4.25 2.13 3.18
CA ILE A 72 4.48 3.28 2.29
C ILE A 72 4.88 2.81 0.89
N LEU A 73 5.70 1.77 0.76
CA LEU A 73 6.08 1.19 -0.53
C LEU A 73 4.89 0.51 -1.22
N LEU A 74 4.01 -0.18 -0.48
CA LEU A 74 2.77 -0.75 -1.02
C LEU A 74 1.82 0.34 -1.56
N TYR A 75 1.72 1.46 -0.83
CA TYR A 75 0.98 2.63 -1.30
C TYR A 75 1.55 3.15 -2.63
N LEU A 76 2.87 3.30 -2.73
CA LEU A 76 3.51 3.73 -3.98
C LEU A 76 3.27 2.70 -5.11
N LEU A 77 3.40 1.41 -4.82
CA LEU A 77 3.16 0.32 -5.76
C LEU A 77 1.73 0.33 -6.31
N SER A 78 0.75 0.70 -5.49
CA SER A 78 -0.66 0.79 -5.93
C SER A 78 -0.88 1.76 -7.10
N SER A 79 0.01 2.73 -7.30
CA SER A 79 -0.07 3.68 -8.42
C SER A 79 0.41 3.11 -9.76
N TYR A 80 1.04 1.95 -9.77
CA TYR A 80 1.56 1.31 -10.98
C TYR A 80 0.63 0.21 -11.48
N SER A 81 0.41 0.13 -12.78
CA SER A 81 -0.33 -0.97 -13.41
C SER A 81 0.61 -2.14 -13.70
N LEU A 82 0.40 -3.25 -12.99
CA LEU A 82 1.13 -4.50 -13.12
C LEU A 82 0.12 -5.64 -13.19
N ASN A 83 0.40 -6.67 -13.99
CA ASN A 83 -0.38 -7.91 -13.93
C ASN A 83 -0.06 -8.68 -12.63
N ASP A 84 -0.87 -9.67 -12.27
CA ASP A 84 -0.74 -10.39 -10.99
C ASP A 84 0.62 -11.04 -10.77
N HIS A 85 1.25 -11.55 -11.83
CA HIS A 85 2.58 -12.16 -11.76
C HIS A 85 3.66 -11.10 -11.46
N GLN A 86 3.66 -10.00 -12.21
CA GLN A 86 4.57 -8.87 -11.99
C GLN A 86 4.37 -8.24 -10.62
N LEU A 87 3.11 -8.07 -10.21
CA LEU A 87 2.75 -7.54 -8.89
C LEU A 87 3.30 -8.43 -7.78
N SER A 88 3.04 -9.75 -7.85
CA SER A 88 3.54 -10.70 -6.86
C SER A 88 5.07 -10.69 -6.76
N ARG A 89 5.76 -10.50 -7.90
CA ARG A 89 7.23 -10.41 -7.92
C ARG A 89 7.74 -9.19 -7.17
N VAL A 90 7.19 -8.00 -7.45
CA VAL A 90 7.58 -6.75 -6.79
C VAL A 90 7.20 -6.79 -5.31
N LEU A 91 6.02 -7.32 -5.00
CA LEU A 91 5.53 -7.45 -3.65
C LEU A 91 6.44 -8.34 -2.80
N GLY A 92 6.88 -9.48 -3.34
CA GLY A 92 7.87 -10.35 -2.72
C GLY A 92 9.17 -9.62 -2.40
N MET A 93 9.70 -8.84 -3.35
CA MET A 93 10.93 -8.07 -3.13
C MET A 93 10.78 -6.95 -2.07
N ILE A 94 9.60 -6.32 -1.95
CA ILE A 94 9.31 -5.37 -0.87
C ILE A 94 9.24 -6.10 0.48
N CYS A 95 8.57 -7.24 0.53
CA CYS A 95 8.43 -8.04 1.74
C CYS A 95 9.80 -8.57 2.23
N GLU A 96 10.65 -9.00 1.29
CA GLU A 96 12.05 -9.40 1.52
C GLU A 96 12.98 -8.22 1.82
N ARG A 97 12.49 -6.97 1.81
CA ARG A 97 13.28 -5.73 2.00
C ARG A 97 14.40 -5.52 0.97
N LYS A 98 14.28 -6.12 -0.22
CA LYS A 98 15.16 -5.86 -1.37
C LYS A 98 14.81 -4.53 -2.04
N ILE A 99 13.51 -4.25 -2.18
CA ILE A 99 13.01 -2.95 -2.61
C ILE A 99 12.71 -2.13 -1.36
N THR A 100 13.43 -1.02 -1.19
CA THR A 100 13.32 -0.09 -0.06
C THR A 100 12.94 1.32 -0.49
N SER A 101 12.86 1.61 -1.80
CA SER A 101 12.51 2.94 -2.30
C SER A 101 11.57 2.94 -3.51
N GLY A 102 10.85 4.05 -3.68
CA GLY A 102 9.98 4.26 -4.84
C GLY A 102 10.74 4.29 -6.18
N ALA A 103 12.01 4.66 -6.18
CA ALA A 103 12.85 4.62 -7.39
C ALA A 103 13.06 3.18 -7.88
N GLN A 104 13.25 2.22 -6.97
CA GLN A 104 13.38 0.81 -7.30
C GLN A 104 12.06 0.20 -7.78
N ILE A 105 10.91 0.62 -7.20
CA ILE A 105 9.58 0.23 -7.73
C ILE A 105 9.43 0.72 -9.17
N LYS A 106 9.78 1.99 -9.43
CA LYS A 106 9.74 2.55 -10.79
C LYS A 106 10.65 1.75 -11.74
N ALA A 107 11.88 1.46 -11.33
CA ALA A 107 12.82 0.65 -12.11
C ALA A 107 12.26 -0.75 -12.43
N ALA A 108 11.67 -1.44 -11.44
CA ALA A 108 11.02 -2.73 -11.64
C ALA A 108 9.88 -2.65 -12.68
N THR A 109 9.03 -1.62 -12.57
CA THR A 109 7.90 -1.44 -13.49
C THR A 109 8.37 -1.13 -14.91
N GLU A 110 9.42 -0.34 -15.07
CA GLU A 110 10.03 -0.05 -16.38
C GLU A 110 10.72 -1.28 -16.96
N TYR A 111 11.35 -2.11 -16.13
CA TYR A 111 11.92 -3.39 -16.56
C TYR A 111 10.86 -4.30 -17.17
N PHE A 112 9.69 -4.45 -16.53
CA PHE A 112 8.61 -5.27 -17.07
C PHE A 112 8.00 -4.73 -18.37
N LYS A 113 7.94 -3.40 -18.54
CA LYS A 113 7.48 -2.79 -19.80
C LYS A 113 8.42 -3.12 -20.97
N ARG A 114 9.73 -3.19 -20.70
CA ARG A 114 10.76 -3.49 -21.71
C ARG A 114 10.88 -4.99 -21.96
N ASN A 115 10.51 -5.82 -20.99
CA ASN A 115 10.63 -7.28 -21.03
C ASN A 115 9.25 -7.93 -20.87
N ILE A 116 8.46 -7.94 -21.96
CA ILE A 116 7.10 -8.49 -22.01
C ILE A 116 7.10 -10.04 -21.93
N GLN A 117 8.28 -10.67 -22.00
CA GLN A 117 8.43 -12.12 -22.00
C GLN A 117 8.06 -12.73 -20.65
N LYS A 118 7.58 -13.98 -20.69
CA LYS A 118 7.03 -14.68 -19.51
C LYS A 118 8.13 -15.10 -18.52
N ASP A 119 9.31 -15.45 -19.01
CA ASP A 119 10.46 -15.80 -18.18
C ASP A 119 11.32 -14.58 -17.90
N ILE A 120 11.01 -13.94 -16.77
CA ILE A 120 11.86 -12.88 -16.22
C ILE A 120 12.91 -13.53 -15.34
N ASP A 121 14.17 -13.42 -15.76
CA ASP A 121 15.29 -13.76 -14.89
C ASP A 121 15.27 -12.87 -13.65
N THR A 122 15.31 -13.51 -12.49
CA THR A 122 15.31 -12.86 -11.18
C THR A 122 16.52 -11.95 -11.03
N SER A 123 17.69 -12.42 -11.44
CA SER A 123 18.96 -11.69 -11.25
C SER A 123 18.97 -10.41 -12.09
N SER A 124 18.51 -10.50 -13.33
CA SER A 124 18.37 -9.37 -14.24
C SER A 124 17.38 -8.33 -13.74
N LEU A 125 16.25 -8.76 -13.16
CA LEU A 125 15.30 -7.85 -12.51
C LEU A 125 15.92 -7.18 -11.28
N GLU A 126 16.56 -7.93 -10.40
CA GLU A 126 17.20 -7.41 -9.19
C GLU A 126 18.29 -6.37 -9.55
N TYR A 127 19.14 -6.69 -10.52
CA TYR A 127 20.14 -5.78 -11.05
C TYR A 127 19.53 -4.51 -11.64
N ALA A 128 18.47 -4.64 -12.45
CA ALA A 128 17.77 -3.48 -13.02
C ALA A 128 17.13 -2.58 -11.95
N CYS A 129 16.78 -3.16 -10.80
CA CYS A 129 16.28 -2.42 -9.64
C CYS A 129 17.41 -1.85 -8.76
N GLY A 130 18.67 -2.06 -9.09
CA GLY A 130 19.81 -1.63 -8.27
C GLY A 130 19.86 -2.35 -6.91
N ILE A 131 19.33 -3.57 -6.82
CA ILE A 131 19.39 -4.38 -5.61
C ILE A 131 20.83 -4.92 -5.47
N GLY A 132 21.42 -4.77 -4.28
CA GLY A 132 22.80 -5.21 -4.01
C GLY A 132 23.89 -4.22 -4.46
N VAL A 133 23.53 -3.03 -4.96
CA VAL A 133 24.48 -1.96 -5.23
C VAL A 133 24.74 -1.19 -3.93
N THR A 134 25.90 -1.40 -3.33
CA THR A 134 26.41 -0.57 -2.22
C THR A 134 27.33 0.51 -2.81
N TYR A 135 27.10 1.76 -2.44
CA TYR A 135 28.07 2.82 -2.70
C TYR A 135 29.10 2.77 -1.57
N ASP A 136 30.37 2.60 -1.91
CA ASP A 136 31.47 2.92 -0.99
C ASP A 136 31.64 4.44 -1.00
N ASP A 137 31.70 5.03 0.21
CA ASP A 137 31.95 6.46 0.44
C ASP A 137 33.40 6.87 0.15
#